data_AF-A0A9Q9DER8-F1
#
_entry.id   AF-A0A9Q9DER8-F1
#
_cell.length_a   1.000
_cell.length_b   1.000
_cell.length_c   1.000
_cell.angle_alpha   90.00
_cell.angle_beta   90.00
_cell.angle_gamma   90.00
#
_symmetry.space_group_name_H-M   'P 1'
#
loop_
_entity.id
_entity.type
_entity.pdbx_description
1 polymer ?
#
loop_
_entity_poly.entity_id
_entity_poly.type
_entity_poly.pdbx_seq_one_letter_code
_entity_poly.pdbx_strand_id
1 'polypeptide(L)'
;MKLDTVEVTGQLADGATYHYWTFNKKVPGPFVRARIGDTIQVELSNKADSSERHSVDFHAVTGPGGGAVATDAAPGETKGFSFKALKPGLYVYHCAVPMAAHHIANGMYGLILVEPPGGLPPVDREFYVMQGEVYTSQPFGSKGKLTESVERLLKEDPEYYVFNGAANALTGDNALTAKVGETVRIYFGVGGPNKTSSFHVIGEIFDKVYQLASLTTEPLSDVQTITVPPGGAAAVDMKLEVPGEYVLVDHALSRAARGLVGKLVVSGENRTELFQSATPATAEVEHSEHSAH
;
A
#
# COMPACT_ATOMS: atom_id res chain seq x y z
N MET A 1 -16.57 -9.74 -11.02
CA MET A 1 -15.21 -9.20 -11.24
C MET A 1 -14.42 -10.16 -12.10
N LYS A 2 -13.43 -9.64 -12.84
CA LYS A 2 -12.52 -10.45 -13.64
C LYS A 2 -11.09 -10.14 -13.23
N LEU A 3 -10.34 -11.17 -12.85
CA LEU A 3 -8.93 -11.09 -12.51
C LEU A 3 -8.11 -11.86 -13.55
N ASP A 4 -7.24 -11.15 -14.24
CA ASP A 4 -6.26 -11.75 -15.14
C ASP A 4 -4.95 -11.91 -14.37
N THR A 5 -4.48 -13.13 -14.14
CA THR A 5 -3.16 -13.33 -13.54
C THR A 5 -2.11 -13.32 -14.63
N VAL A 6 -1.15 -12.39 -14.51
CA VAL A 6 -0.12 -12.12 -15.52
C VAL A 6 1.24 -12.07 -14.85
N GLU A 7 2.19 -12.82 -15.38
CA GLU A 7 3.59 -12.68 -15.02
C GLU A 7 4.28 -11.69 -15.95
N VAL A 8 4.89 -10.64 -15.40
CA VAL A 8 5.42 -9.53 -16.19
C VAL A 8 6.68 -8.96 -15.57
N THR A 9 7.69 -8.68 -16.41
CA THR A 9 8.85 -7.91 -15.97
C THR A 9 8.50 -6.43 -15.90
N GLY A 10 8.58 -5.85 -14.70
CA GLY A 10 8.31 -4.44 -14.43
C GLY A 10 9.51 -3.74 -13.79
N GLN A 11 9.45 -2.40 -13.71
CA GLN A 11 10.44 -1.63 -12.99
C GLN A 11 10.24 -1.79 -11.47
N LEU A 12 11.29 -2.18 -10.75
CA LEU A 12 11.30 -2.29 -9.28
C LEU A 12 11.95 -1.06 -8.64
N ALA A 13 13.01 -0.53 -9.25
CA ALA A 13 13.71 0.67 -8.79
C ALA A 13 14.38 1.37 -9.97
N ASP A 14 15.03 2.50 -9.73
CA ASP A 14 15.83 3.18 -10.76
C ASP A 14 16.85 2.22 -11.38
N GLY A 15 16.74 2.00 -12.69
CA GLY A 15 17.59 1.08 -13.47
C GLY A 15 17.52 -0.40 -13.07
N ALA A 16 16.53 -0.82 -12.28
CA ALA A 16 16.34 -2.20 -11.84
C ALA A 16 14.96 -2.73 -12.24
N THR A 17 14.90 -3.94 -12.81
CA THR A 17 13.66 -4.63 -13.15
C THR A 17 13.50 -5.92 -12.36
N TYR A 18 12.25 -6.35 -12.19
CA TYR A 18 11.88 -7.57 -11.47
C TYR A 18 10.75 -8.29 -12.20
N HIS A 19 10.73 -9.62 -12.13
CA HIS A 19 9.66 -10.44 -12.71
C HIS A 19 8.54 -10.59 -11.69
N TYR A 20 7.47 -9.83 -11.88
CA TYR A 20 6.30 -9.83 -10.99
C TYR A 20 5.27 -10.85 -11.42
N TRP A 21 4.52 -11.35 -10.45
CA TRP A 21 3.26 -12.04 -10.67
C TRP A 21 2.15 -11.12 -10.19
N THR A 22 1.18 -10.84 -11.04
CA THR A 22 0.24 -9.74 -10.81
C THR A 22 -1.19 -10.18 -11.01
N PHE A 23 -2.11 -9.50 -10.32
CA PHE A 23 -3.49 -9.40 -10.76
C PHE A 23 -3.62 -8.17 -11.67
N ASN A 24 -3.99 -8.37 -12.93
CA ASN A 24 -4.23 -7.35 -13.95
C ASN A 24 -3.02 -6.43 -14.22
N LYS A 25 -1.80 -6.99 -14.29
CA LYS A 25 -0.55 -6.32 -14.70
C LYS A 25 -0.07 -5.20 -13.77
N LYS A 26 -0.58 -5.11 -12.55
CA LYS A 26 -0.17 -4.11 -11.56
C LYS A 26 0.01 -4.73 -10.18
N VAL A 27 0.82 -4.08 -9.35
CA VAL A 27 0.98 -4.38 -7.94
C VAL A 27 0.68 -3.09 -7.15
N PRO A 28 -0.27 -3.09 -6.20
CA PRO A 28 -1.20 -4.19 -5.94
C PRO A 28 -2.18 -4.41 -7.12
N GLY A 29 -2.94 -5.50 -7.05
CA GLY A 29 -4.05 -5.77 -7.94
C GLY A 29 -5.16 -4.72 -7.85
N PRO A 30 -6.17 -4.78 -8.74
CA PRO A 30 -7.27 -3.82 -8.78
C PRO A 30 -7.96 -3.65 -7.43
N PHE A 31 -8.27 -2.40 -7.08
CA PHE A 31 -9.15 -2.12 -5.94
C PHE A 31 -10.57 -2.57 -6.29
N VAL A 32 -11.14 -3.43 -5.45
CA VAL A 32 -12.52 -3.90 -5.62
C VAL A 32 -13.40 -3.16 -4.64
N ARG A 33 -14.58 -2.72 -5.08
CA ARG A 33 -15.59 -2.10 -4.22
C ARG A 33 -16.93 -2.78 -4.41
N ALA A 34 -17.55 -3.16 -3.30
CA ALA A 34 -18.86 -3.80 -3.22
C ALA A 34 -19.62 -3.29 -1.99
N ARG A 35 -20.88 -3.67 -1.86
CA ARG A 35 -21.69 -3.43 -0.66
C ARG A 35 -21.95 -4.73 0.08
N ILE A 36 -22.16 -4.64 1.39
CA ILE A 36 -22.66 -5.78 2.17
C ILE A 36 -23.94 -6.34 1.54
N GLY A 37 -24.03 -7.66 1.46
CA GLY A 37 -25.15 -8.37 0.88
C GLY A 37 -25.02 -8.66 -0.62
N ASP A 38 -24.10 -8.00 -1.32
CA ASP A 38 -23.83 -8.28 -2.73
C ASP A 38 -23.39 -9.73 -2.92
N THR A 39 -23.88 -10.36 -4.00
CA THR A 39 -23.32 -11.61 -4.51
C THR A 39 -22.30 -11.28 -5.59
N ILE A 40 -21.03 -11.51 -5.30
CA ILE A 40 -19.92 -11.21 -6.19
C ILE A 40 -19.56 -12.48 -6.95
N GLN A 41 -19.62 -12.42 -8.28
CA GLN A 41 -19.09 -13.47 -9.15
C GLN A 41 -17.62 -13.15 -9.46
N VAL A 42 -16.72 -14.08 -9.17
CA VAL A 42 -15.28 -13.98 -9.43
C VAL A 42 -14.92 -14.91 -10.58
N GLU A 43 -14.26 -14.36 -11.59
CA GLU A 43 -13.61 -15.10 -12.67
C GLU A 43 -12.12 -14.78 -12.62
N LEU A 44 -11.28 -15.81 -12.47
CA LEU A 44 -9.83 -15.73 -12.52
C LEU A 44 -9.35 -16.44 -13.78
N SER A 45 -8.66 -15.72 -14.66
CA SER A 45 -8.05 -16.25 -15.86
C SER A 45 -6.53 -16.19 -15.74
N ASN A 46 -5.87 -17.34 -15.75
CA ASN A 46 -4.42 -17.41 -15.74
C ASN A 46 -3.89 -17.40 -17.17
N LYS A 47 -3.04 -16.43 -17.52
CA LYS A 47 -2.56 -16.31 -18.90
C LYS A 47 -1.72 -17.54 -19.28
N ALA A 48 -1.79 -17.89 -20.56
CA ALA A 48 -1.18 -19.12 -21.09
C ALA A 48 0.36 -19.08 -21.06
N ASP A 49 0.95 -17.89 -20.97
CA ASP A 49 2.39 -17.64 -20.85
C ASP A 49 2.87 -17.52 -19.40
N SER A 50 1.99 -17.68 -18.41
CA SER A 50 2.40 -17.84 -17.01
C SER A 50 3.18 -19.15 -16.83
N SER A 51 4.16 -19.13 -15.93
CA SER A 51 4.93 -20.30 -15.52
C SER A 51 4.27 -21.03 -14.36
N GLU A 52 3.51 -20.33 -13.53
CA GLU A 52 2.92 -20.85 -12.31
C GLU A 52 1.40 -21.03 -12.37
N ARG A 53 0.89 -21.89 -11.49
CA ARG A 53 -0.53 -21.89 -11.13
C ARG A 53 -0.83 -20.66 -10.29
N HIS A 54 -2.04 -20.12 -10.44
CA HIS A 54 -2.48 -19.00 -9.63
C HIS A 54 -3.90 -19.21 -9.12
N SER A 55 -4.21 -18.61 -7.98
CA SER A 55 -5.52 -18.63 -7.34
C SER A 55 -5.78 -17.28 -6.68
N VAL A 56 -6.94 -17.13 -6.04
CA VAL A 56 -7.23 -15.97 -5.20
C VAL A 56 -7.99 -16.37 -3.94
N ASP A 57 -7.42 -16.01 -2.80
CA ASP A 57 -8.04 -15.98 -1.48
C ASP A 57 -8.49 -14.54 -1.22
N PHE A 58 -9.79 -14.32 -1.01
CA PHE A 58 -10.32 -13.07 -0.49
C PHE A 58 -10.63 -13.21 0.99
N HIS A 59 -10.07 -12.35 1.83
CA HIS A 59 -10.40 -12.34 3.26
C HIS A 59 -11.86 -11.91 3.53
N ALA A 60 -12.54 -11.34 2.52
CA ALA A 60 -13.97 -11.04 2.56
C ALA A 60 -14.88 -12.27 2.36
N VAL A 61 -14.32 -13.43 2.01
CA VAL A 61 -15.07 -14.66 1.72
C VAL A 61 -15.18 -15.54 2.97
N THR A 62 -16.41 -15.87 3.35
CA THR A 62 -16.68 -16.94 4.32
C THR A 62 -16.83 -18.27 3.60
N GLY A 63 -15.72 -18.99 3.40
CA GLY A 63 -15.69 -20.29 2.73
C GLY A 63 -14.27 -20.88 2.67
N PRO A 64 -14.11 -22.16 2.27
CA PRO A 64 -12.80 -22.82 2.24
C PRO A 64 -11.76 -22.04 1.43
N GLY A 65 -10.63 -21.69 2.06
CA GLY A 65 -9.51 -20.97 1.45
C GLY A 65 -9.87 -19.62 0.83
N GLY A 66 -10.97 -18.99 1.27
CA GLY A 66 -11.41 -17.69 0.74
C GLY A 66 -11.70 -17.66 -0.77
N GLY A 67 -11.96 -18.83 -1.38
CA GLY A 67 -12.14 -18.98 -2.83
C GLY A 67 -10.94 -19.56 -3.58
N ALA A 68 -9.79 -19.73 -2.92
CA ALA A 68 -8.56 -20.20 -3.56
C ALA A 68 -8.70 -21.59 -4.19
N VAL A 69 -9.37 -22.53 -3.51
CA VAL A 69 -9.59 -23.89 -4.03
C VAL A 69 -10.44 -23.87 -5.31
N ALA A 70 -11.40 -22.96 -5.39
CA ALA A 70 -12.27 -22.83 -6.56
C ALA A 70 -11.60 -22.09 -7.73
N THR A 71 -10.48 -21.41 -7.48
CA THR A 71 -9.76 -20.57 -8.46
C THR A 71 -8.35 -21.03 -8.76
N ASP A 72 -7.92 -22.18 -8.24
CA ASP A 72 -6.61 -22.78 -8.56
C ASP A 72 -6.54 -23.13 -10.05
N ALA A 73 -6.00 -22.22 -10.86
CA ALA A 73 -5.98 -22.24 -12.31
C ALA A 73 -4.56 -22.48 -12.86
N ALA A 74 -4.42 -23.47 -13.72
CA ALA A 74 -3.20 -23.67 -14.52
C ALA A 74 -3.05 -22.54 -15.55
N PRO A 75 -1.84 -22.32 -16.11
CA PRO A 75 -1.67 -21.44 -17.25
C PRO A 75 -2.65 -21.78 -18.39
N GLY A 76 -3.40 -20.78 -18.86
CA GLY A 76 -4.43 -20.91 -19.89
C GLY A 76 -5.83 -21.30 -19.37
N GLU A 77 -5.99 -21.61 -18.09
CA GLU A 77 -7.30 -21.91 -17.48
C GLU A 77 -8.02 -20.66 -16.99
N THR A 78 -9.34 -20.68 -17.10
CA THR A 78 -10.24 -19.76 -16.42
C THR A 78 -11.09 -20.54 -15.43
N LYS A 79 -11.09 -20.11 -14.18
CA LYS A 79 -11.91 -20.67 -13.10
C LYS A 79 -12.65 -19.57 -12.36
N GLY A 80 -13.62 -19.94 -11.54
CA GLY A 80 -14.44 -18.95 -10.85
C GLY A 80 -15.34 -19.53 -9.80
N PHE A 81 -15.90 -18.63 -9.00
CA PHE A 81 -16.87 -18.93 -7.95
C PHE A 81 -17.74 -17.69 -7.72
N SER A 82 -18.80 -17.84 -6.93
CA SER A 82 -19.53 -16.70 -6.41
C SER A 82 -19.58 -16.75 -4.89
N PHE A 83 -19.59 -15.59 -4.25
CA PHE A 83 -19.75 -15.48 -2.81
C PHE A 83 -20.65 -14.31 -2.46
N LYS A 84 -21.27 -14.38 -1.29
CA LYS A 84 -22.03 -13.27 -0.72
C LYS A 84 -21.13 -12.48 0.23
N ALA A 85 -21.06 -11.16 0.08
CA ALA A 85 -20.31 -10.29 0.97
C ALA A 85 -21.06 -10.14 2.31
N LEU A 86 -20.70 -10.94 3.32
CA LEU A 86 -21.47 -11.06 4.56
C LEU A 86 -21.12 -10.00 5.60
N LYS A 87 -19.93 -9.41 5.55
CA LYS A 87 -19.41 -8.47 6.55
C LYS A 87 -18.81 -7.24 5.87
N PRO A 88 -19.14 -6.01 6.32
CA PRO A 88 -18.44 -4.82 5.87
C PRO A 88 -16.99 -4.85 6.33
N GLY A 89 -16.12 -4.12 5.64
CA GLY A 89 -14.71 -4.04 5.98
C GLY A 89 -13.84 -3.76 4.77
N LEU A 90 -12.56 -3.53 5.02
CA LEU A 90 -11.52 -3.48 4.01
C LEU A 90 -10.66 -4.73 4.15
N TYR A 91 -10.66 -5.59 3.14
CA TYR A 91 -10.07 -6.92 3.21
C TYR A 91 -8.97 -7.07 2.18
N VAL A 92 -7.88 -7.72 2.57
CA VAL A 92 -6.85 -8.16 1.62
C VAL A 92 -7.41 -9.31 0.78
N TYR A 93 -6.99 -9.37 -0.47
CA TYR A 93 -7.03 -10.59 -1.26
C TYR A 93 -5.64 -10.89 -1.81
N HIS A 94 -5.29 -12.16 -1.96
CA HIS A 94 -3.98 -12.56 -2.48
C HIS A 94 -3.99 -13.94 -3.11
N CYS A 95 -2.95 -14.29 -3.86
CA CYS A 95 -2.79 -15.66 -4.34
C CYS A 95 -2.48 -16.61 -3.17
N ALA A 96 -3.00 -17.83 -3.22
CA ALA A 96 -2.85 -18.83 -2.17
C ALA A 96 -2.39 -20.21 -2.69
N VAL A 97 -1.80 -20.26 -3.89
CA VAL A 97 -1.11 -21.45 -4.38
C VAL A 97 0.13 -21.71 -3.50
N PRO A 98 0.37 -22.94 -3.01
CA PRO A 98 1.56 -23.26 -2.23
C PRO A 98 2.84 -23.11 -3.09
N MET A 99 3.89 -22.40 -2.64
CA MET A 99 4.04 -21.67 -1.37
C MET A 99 3.46 -20.24 -1.46
N ALA A 100 2.37 -19.96 -0.74
CA ALA A 100 1.63 -18.69 -0.86
C ALA A 100 2.51 -17.45 -0.62
N ALA A 101 3.45 -17.52 0.32
CA ALA A 101 4.38 -16.43 0.61
C ALA A 101 5.20 -16.01 -0.63
N HIS A 102 5.56 -16.95 -1.52
CA HIS A 102 6.29 -16.64 -2.76
C HIS A 102 5.40 -15.89 -3.74
N HIS A 103 4.15 -16.32 -3.91
CA HIS A 103 3.20 -15.62 -4.78
C HIS A 103 2.88 -14.21 -4.27
N ILE A 104 2.74 -14.04 -2.96
CA ILE A 104 2.52 -12.74 -2.33
C ILE A 104 3.75 -11.84 -2.53
N ALA A 105 4.96 -12.33 -2.24
CA ALA A 105 6.22 -11.59 -2.41
C ALA A 105 6.44 -11.14 -3.87
N ASN A 106 5.93 -11.89 -4.84
CA ASN A 106 5.99 -11.53 -6.26
C ASN A 106 4.92 -10.53 -6.71
N GLY A 107 4.04 -10.08 -5.81
CA GLY A 107 3.11 -8.97 -6.05
C GLY A 107 1.62 -9.35 -6.14
N MET A 108 1.26 -10.62 -5.88
CA MET A 108 -0.12 -11.08 -6.02
C MET A 108 -0.98 -10.78 -4.78
N TYR A 109 -1.27 -9.50 -4.56
CA TYR A 109 -2.16 -9.04 -3.50
C TYR A 109 -2.94 -7.78 -3.90
N GLY A 110 -4.08 -7.52 -3.28
CA GLY A 110 -4.89 -6.32 -3.46
C GLY A 110 -5.91 -6.12 -2.34
N LEU A 111 -6.77 -5.10 -2.46
CA LEU A 111 -7.84 -4.82 -1.51
C LEU A 111 -9.24 -4.94 -2.13
N ILE A 112 -10.16 -5.50 -1.35
CA ILE A 112 -11.61 -5.42 -1.55
C ILE A 112 -12.25 -4.64 -0.40
N LEU A 113 -12.93 -3.56 -0.74
CA LEU A 113 -13.81 -2.80 0.15
C LEU A 113 -15.24 -3.35 0.06
N VAL A 114 -15.76 -3.81 1.19
CA VAL A 114 -17.18 -4.11 1.37
C VAL A 114 -17.79 -3.01 2.22
N GLU A 115 -18.53 -2.11 1.59
CA GLU A 115 -19.16 -0.99 2.29
C GLU A 115 -20.27 -1.45 3.25
N PRO A 116 -20.42 -0.78 4.41
CA PRO A 116 -21.55 -1.00 5.30
C PRO A 116 -22.87 -0.52 4.67
N PRO A 117 -24.03 -0.86 5.25
CA PRO A 117 -25.30 -0.28 4.82
C PRO A 117 -25.24 1.25 4.89
N GLY A 118 -25.69 1.93 3.82
CA GLY A 118 -25.62 3.39 3.72
C GLY A 118 -24.27 3.95 3.25
N GLY A 119 -23.22 3.13 3.23
CA GLY A 119 -21.87 3.52 2.80
C GLY A 119 -21.04 4.21 3.88
N LEU A 120 -19.82 4.60 3.50
CA LEU A 120 -18.94 5.36 4.38
C LEU A 120 -19.24 6.87 4.31
N PRO A 121 -18.89 7.66 5.35
CA PRO A 121 -18.92 9.11 5.25
C PRO A 121 -18.10 9.59 4.04
N PRO A 122 -18.65 10.53 3.25
CA PRO A 122 -17.95 11.05 2.07
C PRO A 122 -16.71 11.82 2.48
N VAL A 123 -15.71 11.77 1.61
CA VAL A 123 -14.47 12.55 1.66
C VAL A 123 -14.20 13.13 0.27
N ASP A 124 -13.35 14.14 0.18
CA ASP A 124 -13.05 14.80 -1.10
C ASP A 124 -12.14 13.95 -1.99
N ARG A 125 -11.23 13.17 -1.39
CA ARG A 125 -10.33 12.24 -2.10
C ARG A 125 -10.16 10.90 -1.40
N GLU A 126 -10.06 9.85 -2.22
CA GLU A 126 -9.74 8.50 -1.77
C GLU A 126 -8.45 8.01 -2.46
N PHE A 127 -7.54 7.41 -1.70
CA PHE A 127 -6.32 6.79 -2.21
C PHE A 127 -6.25 5.31 -1.85
N TYR A 128 -5.61 4.54 -2.71
CA TYR A 128 -5.35 3.11 -2.55
C TYR A 128 -3.86 2.86 -2.46
N VAL A 129 -3.40 2.42 -1.29
CA VAL A 129 -1.99 2.19 -1.01
C VAL A 129 -1.82 0.83 -0.36
N MET A 130 -0.91 0.01 -0.88
CA MET A 130 -0.49 -1.21 -0.21
C MET A 130 1.01 -1.29 -0.05
N GLN A 131 1.43 -1.71 1.14
CA GLN A 131 2.81 -2.07 1.44
C GLN A 131 3.09 -3.53 1.05
N GLY A 132 4.26 -3.76 0.46
CA GLY A 132 4.80 -5.09 0.22
C GLY A 132 6.31 -5.15 0.37
N GLU A 133 6.83 -6.36 0.30
CA GLU A 133 8.24 -6.70 0.41
C GLU A 133 8.70 -7.42 -0.86
N VAL A 134 9.87 -7.05 -1.39
CA VAL A 134 10.48 -7.75 -2.52
C VAL A 134 11.83 -8.33 -2.11
N TYR A 135 11.96 -9.64 -2.35
CA TYR A 135 13.07 -10.46 -1.91
C TYR A 135 13.98 -10.76 -3.09
N THR A 136 14.95 -9.90 -3.34
CA THR A 136 15.93 -10.09 -4.42
C THR A 136 17.19 -10.78 -3.89
N SER A 137 17.83 -11.59 -4.74
CA SER A 137 19.15 -12.15 -4.46
C SER A 137 20.22 -11.05 -4.37
N GLN A 138 20.12 -10.08 -5.28
CA GLN A 138 20.99 -8.91 -5.34
C GLN A 138 20.61 -7.88 -4.27
N PRO A 139 21.57 -7.13 -3.72
CA PRO A 139 21.31 -6.11 -2.71
C PRO A 139 20.56 -4.90 -3.27
N PHE A 140 19.87 -4.17 -2.40
CA PHE A 140 19.24 -2.88 -2.72
C PHE A 140 20.19 -1.95 -3.48
N GLY A 141 19.68 -1.32 -4.53
CA GLY A 141 20.43 -0.40 -5.41
C GLY A 141 21.14 -1.08 -6.59
N SER A 142 21.14 -2.40 -6.65
CA SER A 142 21.60 -3.15 -7.83
C SER A 142 20.80 -2.77 -9.09
N LYS A 143 21.47 -2.77 -10.24
CA LYS A 143 20.87 -2.43 -11.55
C LYS A 143 20.65 -3.70 -12.40
N GLY A 144 19.84 -3.59 -13.45
CA GLY A 144 19.50 -4.69 -14.34
C GLY A 144 18.33 -5.54 -13.85
N LYS A 145 18.19 -6.75 -14.40
CA LYS A 145 17.13 -7.70 -14.00
C LYS A 145 17.52 -8.38 -12.69
N LEU A 146 16.81 -8.04 -11.62
CA LEU A 146 16.97 -8.66 -10.31
C LEU A 146 16.21 -9.98 -10.27
N THR A 147 16.74 -10.93 -9.50
CA THR A 147 16.18 -12.28 -9.36
C THR A 147 15.62 -12.46 -7.96
N GLU A 148 14.47 -13.11 -7.86
CA GLU A 148 13.87 -13.49 -6.58
C GLU A 148 14.81 -14.36 -5.72
N SER A 149 14.59 -14.36 -4.40
CA SER A 149 15.34 -15.17 -3.43
C SER A 149 14.39 -15.78 -2.40
N VAL A 150 14.04 -17.05 -2.62
CA VAL A 150 13.24 -17.83 -1.67
C VAL A 150 13.97 -18.00 -0.33
N GLU A 151 15.30 -18.11 -0.34
CA GLU A 151 16.09 -18.19 0.89
C GLU A 151 15.89 -16.95 1.78
N ARG A 152 15.98 -15.75 1.21
CA ARG A 152 15.75 -14.50 1.94
C ARG A 152 14.30 -14.34 2.37
N LEU A 153 13.36 -14.78 1.53
CA LEU A 153 11.94 -14.82 1.89
C LEU A 153 11.71 -15.63 3.17
N LEU A 154 12.31 -16.82 3.26
CA LEU A 154 12.20 -17.68 4.44
C LEU A 154 12.94 -17.15 5.68
N LYS A 155 13.93 -16.27 5.50
CA LYS A 155 14.61 -15.55 6.59
C LYS A 155 13.94 -14.22 6.96
N GLU A 156 12.88 -13.84 6.25
CA GLU A 156 12.22 -12.55 6.34
C GLU A 156 13.19 -11.35 6.20
N ASP A 157 14.16 -11.46 5.29
CA ASP A 157 15.19 -10.46 5.01
C ASP A 157 15.03 -9.82 3.61
N PRO A 158 14.04 -8.92 3.41
CA PRO A 158 13.77 -8.30 2.11
C PRO A 158 14.76 -7.18 1.79
N GLU A 159 15.13 -7.06 0.53
CA GLU A 159 16.00 -5.97 0.04
C GLU A 159 15.20 -4.70 -0.23
N TYR A 160 13.94 -4.83 -0.65
CA TYR A 160 13.07 -3.70 -0.94
C TYR A 160 11.80 -3.77 -0.10
N TYR A 161 11.40 -2.61 0.39
CA TYR A 161 10.09 -2.36 0.94
C TYR A 161 9.42 -1.33 0.03
N VAL A 162 8.18 -1.58 -0.40
CA VAL A 162 7.55 -0.79 -1.45
C VAL A 162 6.12 -0.43 -1.09
N PHE A 163 5.70 0.80 -1.43
CA PHE A 163 4.29 1.11 -1.62
C PHE A 163 3.96 0.92 -3.08
N ASN A 164 2.91 0.18 -3.39
CA ASN A 164 2.42 -0.05 -4.75
C ASN A 164 3.49 -0.61 -5.71
N GLY A 165 4.22 -1.62 -5.23
CA GLY A 165 4.96 -2.58 -6.07
C GLY A 165 6.41 -2.21 -6.40
N ALA A 166 6.78 -0.94 -6.39
CA ALA A 166 8.14 -0.48 -6.72
C ALA A 166 8.68 0.55 -5.71
N ALA A 167 10.00 0.60 -5.58
CA ALA A 167 10.68 1.57 -4.74
C ALA A 167 10.35 2.99 -5.21
N ASN A 168 9.86 3.82 -4.28
CA ASN A 168 9.45 5.19 -4.55
C ASN A 168 8.35 5.32 -5.64
N ALA A 169 7.52 4.30 -5.85
CA ALA A 169 6.46 4.31 -6.86
C ALA A 169 5.46 5.46 -6.71
N LEU A 170 5.25 5.95 -5.48
CA LEU A 170 4.31 7.04 -5.18
C LEU A 170 5.04 8.37 -4.95
N THR A 171 6.10 8.65 -5.72
CA THR A 171 6.91 9.87 -5.60
C THR A 171 7.08 10.54 -6.97
N GLY A 172 7.63 11.77 -6.99
CA GLY A 172 7.81 12.53 -8.22
C GLY A 172 6.49 12.73 -8.96
N ASP A 173 6.48 12.44 -10.26
CA ASP A 173 5.27 12.57 -11.10
C ASP A 173 4.14 11.62 -10.70
N ASN A 174 4.44 10.57 -9.93
CA ASN A 174 3.46 9.60 -9.42
C ASN A 174 3.03 9.89 -7.98
N ALA A 175 3.43 11.03 -7.41
CA ALA A 175 2.99 11.43 -6.08
C ALA A 175 1.46 11.55 -6.01
N LEU A 176 0.90 11.21 -4.84
CA LEU A 176 -0.50 11.52 -4.54
C LEU A 176 -0.66 13.03 -4.51
N THR A 177 -1.80 13.55 -4.96
CA THR A 177 -2.05 14.99 -5.01
C THR A 177 -3.35 15.34 -4.33
N ALA A 178 -3.41 16.48 -3.65
CA ALA A 178 -4.63 17.01 -3.03
C ALA A 178 -4.56 18.53 -2.93
N LYS A 179 -5.61 19.14 -2.37
CA LYS A 179 -5.68 20.58 -2.12
C LYS A 179 -5.92 20.88 -0.65
N VAL A 180 -5.42 22.03 -0.21
CA VAL A 180 -5.76 22.58 1.12
C VAL A 180 -7.27 22.65 1.26
N GLY A 181 -7.78 22.16 2.40
CA GLY A 181 -9.20 22.08 2.73
C GLY A 181 -9.86 20.76 2.37
N GLU A 182 -9.25 19.93 1.52
CA GLU A 182 -9.78 18.60 1.20
C GLU A 182 -9.63 17.64 2.40
N THR A 183 -10.64 16.80 2.58
CA THR A 183 -10.59 15.59 3.39
C THR A 183 -10.15 14.41 2.53
N VAL A 184 -9.14 13.69 3.00
CA VAL A 184 -8.55 12.54 2.31
C VAL A 184 -8.79 11.27 3.12
N ARG A 185 -9.25 10.21 2.46
CA ARG A 185 -9.22 8.83 2.99
C ARG A 185 -8.15 8.01 2.28
N ILE A 186 -7.28 7.34 3.03
CA ILE A 186 -6.35 6.34 2.50
C ILE A 186 -6.83 4.96 2.89
N TYR A 187 -7.15 4.12 1.91
CA TYR A 187 -7.33 2.68 2.08
C TYR A 187 -5.95 2.03 2.04
N PHE A 188 -5.45 1.67 3.21
CA PHE A 188 -4.10 1.14 3.41
C PHE A 188 -4.13 -0.36 3.69
N GLY A 189 -3.33 -1.13 2.97
CA GLY A 189 -3.18 -2.57 3.19
C GLY A 189 -1.73 -2.99 3.29
N VAL A 190 -1.46 -4.11 3.96
CA VAL A 190 -0.14 -4.75 3.94
C VAL A 190 -0.30 -6.12 3.30
N GLY A 191 0.17 -6.24 2.06
CA GLY A 191 0.30 -7.55 1.42
C GLY A 191 1.35 -8.41 2.14
N GLY A 192 2.42 -7.77 2.61
CA GLY A 192 3.53 -8.40 3.31
C GLY A 192 4.54 -9.00 2.32
N PRO A 193 4.93 -10.28 2.46
CA PRO A 193 4.21 -11.31 3.23
C PRO A 193 4.51 -11.36 4.73
N ASN A 194 5.57 -10.70 5.23
CA ASN A 194 6.07 -11.00 6.60
C ASN A 194 6.00 -9.82 7.57
N LYS A 195 6.29 -8.60 7.14
CA LYS A 195 6.52 -7.44 8.01
C LYS A 195 5.25 -6.63 8.22
N THR A 196 4.93 -6.42 9.49
CA THR A 196 3.96 -5.43 9.95
C THR A 196 4.43 -4.01 9.65
N SER A 197 3.51 -3.15 9.21
CA SER A 197 3.76 -1.72 9.00
C SER A 197 3.38 -0.90 10.22
N SER A 198 4.20 0.10 10.57
CA SER A 198 3.84 1.21 11.45
C SER A 198 3.48 2.42 10.60
N PHE A 199 2.32 2.40 9.95
CA PHE A 199 1.95 3.38 8.94
C PHE A 199 1.74 4.78 9.55
N HIS A 200 2.40 5.77 8.96
CA HIS A 200 2.38 7.17 9.36
C HIS A 200 2.46 8.09 8.14
N VAL A 201 1.87 9.27 8.24
CA VAL A 201 2.03 10.36 7.28
C VAL A 201 2.75 11.51 7.97
N ILE A 202 4.01 11.72 7.63
CA ILE A 202 4.83 12.79 8.20
C ILE A 202 4.20 14.13 7.87
N GLY A 203 3.92 14.91 8.91
CA GLY A 203 3.27 16.22 8.84
C GLY A 203 1.78 16.21 9.14
N GLU A 204 1.16 15.03 9.28
CA GLU A 204 -0.28 14.90 9.55
C GLU A 204 -0.58 14.07 10.79
N ILE A 205 -1.82 14.24 11.28
CA ILE A 205 -2.45 13.42 12.31
C ILE A 205 -3.71 12.81 11.70
N PHE A 206 -3.98 11.52 11.96
CA PHE A 206 -5.20 10.89 11.47
C PHE A 206 -6.39 11.31 12.33
N ASP A 207 -7.33 12.06 11.72
CA ASP A 207 -8.58 12.49 12.34
C ASP A 207 -9.48 11.28 12.67
N LYS A 208 -9.48 10.28 11.78
CA LYS A 208 -10.20 9.02 11.97
C LYS A 208 -9.34 7.84 11.56
N VAL A 209 -9.35 6.79 12.38
CA VAL A 209 -8.69 5.52 12.07
C VAL A 209 -9.68 4.38 12.22
N TYR A 210 -9.97 3.72 11.10
CA TYR A 210 -10.65 2.44 11.03
C TYR A 210 -9.63 1.32 11.24
N GLN A 211 -9.17 1.19 12.49
CA GLN A 211 -8.12 0.26 12.90
C GLN A 211 -8.58 -1.19 12.66
N LEU A 212 -7.67 -2.06 12.20
CA LEU A 212 -7.97 -3.44 11.78
C LEU A 212 -9.05 -3.52 10.66
N ALA A 213 -9.29 -2.42 9.95
CA ALA A 213 -10.26 -2.32 8.86
C ALA A 213 -11.72 -2.69 9.24
N SER A 214 -12.09 -2.57 10.52
CA SER A 214 -13.50 -2.61 10.91
C SER A 214 -14.18 -1.30 10.54
N LEU A 215 -15.07 -1.35 9.53
CA LEU A 215 -15.79 -0.17 9.02
C LEU A 215 -17.13 0.09 9.71
N THR A 216 -17.46 -0.70 10.74
CA THR A 216 -18.70 -0.57 11.52
C THR A 216 -18.45 -0.19 12.98
N THR A 217 -17.20 -0.33 13.45
CA THR A 217 -16.80 0.15 14.77
C THR A 217 -16.54 1.65 14.70
N GLU A 218 -16.84 2.38 15.78
CA GLU A 218 -16.46 3.79 15.87
C GLU A 218 -14.94 3.93 15.66
N PRO A 219 -14.48 4.77 14.72
CA PRO A 219 -13.06 4.93 14.47
C PRO A 219 -12.37 5.60 15.66
N LEU A 220 -11.09 5.30 15.85
CA LEU A 220 -10.25 6.08 16.76
C LEU A 220 -10.05 7.48 16.18
N SER A 221 -9.86 8.49 17.04
CA SER A 221 -9.50 9.85 16.65
C SER A 221 -8.09 10.22 17.12
N ASP A 222 -7.52 11.25 16.50
CA ASP A 222 -6.28 11.91 16.93
C ASP A 222 -5.06 10.98 17.00
N VAL A 223 -4.91 10.09 16.00
CA VAL A 223 -3.89 9.04 15.99
C VAL A 223 -2.72 9.42 15.09
N GLN A 224 -1.50 9.34 15.63
CA GLN A 224 -0.28 9.65 14.86
C GLN A 224 0.18 8.50 13.94
N THR A 225 0.09 7.26 14.39
CA THR A 225 0.69 6.09 13.71
C THR A 225 -0.10 4.86 14.06
N ILE A 226 -0.30 3.98 13.07
CA ILE A 226 -1.11 2.78 13.21
C ILE A 226 -0.33 1.52 12.87
N THR A 227 -0.59 0.44 13.62
CA THR A 227 0.00 -0.87 13.34
C THR A 227 -0.89 -1.63 12.36
N VAL A 228 -0.36 -2.05 11.22
CA VAL A 228 -1.09 -2.82 10.20
C VAL A 228 -0.34 -4.13 9.93
N PRO A 229 -0.91 -5.29 10.30
CA PRO A 229 -0.22 -6.58 10.17
C PRO A 229 -0.18 -7.07 8.71
N PRO A 230 0.74 -7.98 8.34
CA PRO A 230 0.70 -8.64 7.03
C PRO A 230 -0.64 -9.38 6.84
N GLY A 231 -1.21 -9.27 5.64
CA GLY A 231 -2.57 -9.73 5.36
C GLY A 231 -3.68 -8.86 5.99
N GLY A 232 -3.32 -7.75 6.64
CA GLY A 232 -4.25 -6.81 7.25
C GLY A 232 -4.39 -5.51 6.48
N ALA A 233 -5.35 -4.69 6.93
CA ALA A 233 -5.63 -3.39 6.36
C ALA A 233 -6.11 -2.40 7.44
N ALA A 234 -6.16 -1.12 7.06
CA ALA A 234 -6.77 -0.03 7.80
C ALA A 234 -7.27 1.04 6.82
N ALA A 235 -8.18 1.90 7.26
CA ALA A 235 -8.49 3.14 6.57
C ALA A 235 -8.23 4.32 7.51
N VAL A 236 -7.66 5.40 6.99
CA VAL A 236 -7.42 6.63 7.74
C VAL A 236 -8.01 7.82 7.01
N ASP A 237 -8.63 8.71 7.76
CA ASP A 237 -9.09 10.01 7.25
C ASP A 237 -8.21 11.11 7.86
N MET A 238 -7.87 12.11 7.05
CA MET A 238 -7.21 13.33 7.47
C MET A 238 -7.73 14.52 6.67
N LYS A 239 -7.86 15.67 7.31
CA LYS A 239 -8.02 16.95 6.63
C LYS A 239 -6.65 17.55 6.34
N LEU A 240 -6.53 18.28 5.23
CA LEU A 240 -5.27 18.88 4.82
C LEU A 240 -5.32 20.39 5.00
N GLU A 241 -4.66 20.92 6.02
CA GLU A 241 -4.75 22.34 6.34
C GLU A 241 -3.66 23.22 5.76
N VAL A 242 -2.47 22.66 5.45
CA VAL A 242 -1.31 23.43 5.04
C VAL A 242 -0.80 22.90 3.70
N PRO A 243 -0.44 23.75 2.73
CA PRO A 243 0.15 23.26 1.49
C PRO A 243 1.58 22.79 1.74
N GLY A 244 2.01 21.76 1.01
CA GLY A 244 3.32 21.17 1.21
C GLY A 244 3.42 19.75 0.68
N GLU A 245 4.55 19.12 0.97
CA GLU A 245 4.77 17.70 0.69
C GLU A 245 4.73 16.91 1.99
N TYR A 246 3.79 15.98 2.06
CA TYR A 246 3.61 15.05 3.16
C TYR A 246 4.15 13.68 2.75
N VAL A 247 4.68 12.93 3.72
CA VAL A 247 5.43 11.70 3.42
C VAL A 247 4.77 10.49 4.05
N LEU A 248 4.26 9.59 3.23
CA LEU A 248 3.78 8.28 3.65
C LEU A 248 4.99 7.40 3.96
N VAL A 249 5.03 6.81 5.14
CA VAL A 249 6.10 5.91 5.58
C VAL A 249 5.55 4.77 6.42
N ASP A 250 6.35 3.71 6.50
CA ASP A 250 6.37 2.83 7.66
C ASP A 250 7.41 3.35 8.65
N HIS A 251 6.98 3.65 9.87
CA HIS A 251 7.80 4.29 10.89
C HIS A 251 8.88 3.37 11.49
N ALA A 252 8.99 2.11 11.04
CA ALA A 252 10.25 1.40 11.01
C ALA A 252 11.19 2.02 9.94
N LEU A 253 11.66 3.24 10.22
CA LEU A 253 12.18 4.19 9.21
C LEU A 253 13.40 3.71 8.41
N SER A 254 14.12 2.69 8.86
CA SER A 254 15.16 2.05 8.04
C SER A 254 14.60 1.48 6.72
N ARG A 255 13.30 1.18 6.66
CA ARG A 255 12.58 0.73 5.46
C ARG A 255 12.39 1.84 4.43
N ALA A 256 12.31 3.10 4.84
CA ALA A 256 12.27 4.24 3.92
C ALA A 256 13.55 4.32 3.08
N ALA A 257 14.72 4.02 3.67
CA ALA A 257 15.99 3.92 2.96
C ALA A 257 16.07 2.71 2.00
N ARG A 258 15.09 1.79 2.05
CA ARG A 258 14.93 0.65 1.15
C ARG A 258 13.76 0.81 0.16
N GLY A 259 13.31 2.05 -0.07
CA GLY A 259 12.34 2.41 -1.10
C GLY A 259 10.89 2.59 -0.63
N LEU A 260 10.62 2.44 0.68
CA LEU A 260 9.27 2.53 1.23
C LEU A 260 8.89 3.98 1.57
N VAL A 261 8.76 4.78 0.53
CA VAL A 261 8.39 6.20 0.62
C VAL A 261 7.28 6.48 -0.40
N GLY A 262 6.24 7.15 0.07
CA GLY A 262 5.24 7.80 -0.79
C GLY A 262 5.14 9.28 -0.46
N LYS A 263 4.71 10.09 -1.44
CA LYS A 263 4.49 11.52 -1.28
C LYS A 263 3.02 11.85 -1.51
N LEU A 264 2.52 12.76 -0.70
CA LEU A 264 1.25 13.46 -0.88
C LEU A 264 1.54 14.95 -1.02
N VAL A 265 1.38 15.48 -2.23
CA VAL A 265 1.63 16.87 -2.57
C VAL A 265 0.31 17.64 -2.47
N VAL A 266 0.26 18.58 -1.54
CA VAL A 266 -0.90 19.41 -1.23
C VAL A 266 -0.67 20.81 -1.73
N SER A 267 -1.54 21.26 -2.64
CA SER A 267 -1.50 22.61 -3.21
C SER A 267 -2.57 23.51 -2.60
N GLY A 268 -2.27 24.80 -2.44
CA GLY A 268 -3.23 25.76 -1.89
C GLY A 268 -2.56 26.98 -1.29
N GLU A 269 -3.37 27.82 -0.64
CA GLU A 269 -2.89 29.01 0.06
C GLU A 269 -2.17 28.63 1.36
N ASN A 270 -1.03 29.29 1.63
CA ASN A 270 -0.31 29.10 2.87
C ASN A 270 -1.15 29.57 4.07
N ARG A 271 -1.11 28.79 5.15
CA ARG A 271 -1.79 29.09 6.42
C ARG A 271 -0.78 29.26 7.54
N THR A 272 -0.14 30.44 7.56
CA THR A 272 0.96 30.76 8.49
C THR A 272 0.54 30.76 9.96
N GLU A 273 -0.74 30.93 10.24
CA GLU A 273 -1.30 30.82 11.59
C GLU A 273 -1.28 29.38 12.13
N LEU A 274 -1.18 28.37 11.26
CA LEU A 274 -1.01 26.97 11.64
C LEU A 274 0.44 26.51 11.63
N PHE A 275 1.19 26.85 10.57
CA PHE A 275 2.57 26.41 10.41
C PHE A 275 3.39 27.49 9.71
N GLN A 276 4.46 27.93 10.39
CA GLN A 276 5.42 28.88 9.86
C GLN A 276 6.83 28.38 10.15
N SER A 277 7.69 28.32 9.14
CA SER A 277 9.10 28.04 9.33
C SER A 277 9.80 29.26 9.95
N ALA A 278 10.53 29.06 11.04
CA ALA A 278 11.40 30.08 11.58
C ALA A 278 12.67 30.14 10.71
N THR A 279 12.93 31.27 10.06
CA THR A 279 14.24 31.53 9.46
C THR A 279 15.16 32.08 10.55
N PRO A 280 16.39 31.56 10.75
CA PRO A 280 17.32 32.20 11.68
C PRO A 280 17.64 33.60 11.17
N ALA A 281 17.39 34.63 11.99
CA ALA A 281 17.91 35.96 11.71
C ALA A 281 19.44 35.86 11.64
N THR A 282 20.03 36.28 10.52
CA THR A 282 21.47 36.50 10.43
C THR A 282 21.87 37.51 11.51
N ALA A 283 22.49 37.03 12.58
CA ALA A 283 23.09 37.90 13.58
C ALA A 283 24.25 38.65 12.91
N GLU A 284 24.09 39.94 12.69
CA GLU A 284 25.20 40.85 12.42
C GLU A 284 26.16 40.77 13.62
N VAL A 285 27.34 40.22 13.38
CA VAL A 285 28.43 40.22 14.36
C VAL A 285 29.04 41.61 14.35
N GLU A 286 28.63 42.47 15.29
CA GLU A 286 29.42 43.64 15.67
C GLU A 286 30.72 43.16 16.32
N HIS A 287 31.82 43.19 15.56
CA HIS A 287 33.15 43.08 16.12
C HIS A 287 33.50 44.37 16.88
N SER A 288 33.45 44.33 18.21
CA SER A 288 34.13 45.34 19.02
C SER A 288 35.63 45.00 19.10
N GLU A 289 36.45 45.90 18.56
CA GLU A 289 37.90 45.87 18.73
C GLU A 289 38.25 46.22 20.18
N HIS A 290 38.82 45.26 20.92
CA HIS A 290 39.56 45.57 22.14
C HIS A 290 41.05 45.75 21.81
N SER A 291 41.48 47.01 21.80
CA SER A 291 42.89 47.41 21.92
C SER A 291 43.47 46.93 23.25
N ALA A 292 44.67 46.36 23.20
CA ALA A 292 45.52 46.16 24.36
C ALA A 292 46.83 46.96 24.17
N HIS A 293 47.06 47.87 25.11
CA HIS A 293 48.37 48.42 25.47
C HIS A 293 49.01 47.53 26.54
#